data_AF-A0A292Z3Y4-F1
#
_entry.id   AF-A0A292Z3Y4-F1
#
_cell.length_a   1.000
_cell.length_b   1.000
_cell.length_c   1.000
_cell.angle_alpha   90.00
_cell.angle_beta   90.00
_cell.angle_gamma   90.00
#
_symmetry.space_group_name_H-M   'P 1'
#
loop_
_entity.id
_entity.type
_entity.pdbx_description
1 polymer ?
#
loop_
_entity_poly.entity_id
_entity_poly.type
_entity_poly.pdbx_seq_one_letter_code
_entity_poly.pdbx_strand_id
1 'polypeptide(L)'
;MSQADVDRYHAAMHAMQSGVAAEMFRDPKPTEPKHLRVGVNSALLGSAAIGALLIEKGVITQDDYERAMADQAEREKAAYEERLGVHLH
;
A
#
# COMPACT_ATOMS: atom_id res chain seq x y z
N MET A 1 3.77 -19.72 5.26
CA MET A 1 2.70 -19.32 6.19
C MET A 1 2.10 -20.58 6.78
N SER A 2 1.70 -20.58 8.06
CA SER A 2 0.91 -21.70 8.59
C SER A 2 -0.47 -21.73 7.93
N GLN A 3 -1.18 -22.87 7.96
CA GLN A 3 -2.55 -22.94 7.43
C GLN A 3 -3.46 -21.89 8.10
N ALA A 4 -3.34 -21.73 9.42
CA ALA A 4 -4.07 -20.72 10.17
C ALA A 4 -3.78 -19.28 9.68
N ASP A 5 -2.52 -18.97 9.34
CA ASP A 5 -2.16 -17.67 8.79
C ASP A 5 -2.73 -17.44 7.38
N VAL A 6 -2.75 -18.48 6.55
CA VAL A 6 -3.34 -18.42 5.20
C VAL A 6 -4.84 -18.16 5.29
N ASP A 7 -5.55 -18.90 6.15
CA ASP A 7 -7.00 -18.76 6.33
C ASP A 7 -7.34 -17.36 6.87
N ARG A 8 -6.58 -16.88 7.86
CA ARG A 8 -6.72 -15.53 8.41
C ARG A 8 -6.47 -14.47 7.34
N TYR A 9 -5.42 -14.62 6.54
CA TYR A 9 -5.10 -13.69 5.45
C TYR A 9 -6.21 -13.65 4.40
N HIS A 10 -6.69 -14.79 3.92
CA HIS A 10 -7.77 -14.84 2.93
C HIS A 10 -9.07 -14.24 3.48
N ALA A 11 -9.44 -14.54 4.73
CA ALA A 11 -10.62 -13.95 5.35
C ALA A 11 -10.51 -12.41 5.44
N ALA A 12 -9.35 -11.89 5.83
CA ALA A 12 -9.10 -10.45 5.88
C ALA A 12 -9.15 -9.80 4.49
N MET A 13 -8.59 -10.44 3.46
CA MET A 13 -8.61 -9.94 2.08
C MET A 13 -10.03 -9.90 1.51
N HIS A 14 -10.85 -10.92 1.78
CA HIS A 14 -12.27 -10.92 1.40
C HIS A 14 -13.05 -9.82 2.12
N ALA A 15 -12.81 -9.61 3.42
CA ALA A 15 -13.44 -8.53 4.18
C ALA A 15 -13.05 -7.16 3.63
N MET A 16 -11.76 -6.93 3.34
CA MET A 16 -11.28 -5.69 2.72
C MET A 16 -11.92 -5.43 1.36
N GLN A 17 -12.00 -6.44 0.49
CA GLN A 17 -12.66 -6.32 -0.81
C GLN A 17 -14.16 -5.97 -0.68
N SER A 18 -14.82 -6.50 0.36
CA SER A 18 -16.21 -6.18 0.69
C SER A 18 -16.35 -4.75 1.21
N GLY A 19 -15.41 -4.28 2.03
CA GLY A 19 -15.33 -2.89 2.49
C GLY A 19 -15.17 -1.90 1.35
N VAL A 20 -14.24 -2.16 0.42
CA VAL A 20 -14.07 -1.33 -0.80
C VAL A 20 -15.35 -1.33 -1.64
N ALA A 21 -16.05 -2.47 -1.74
CA ALA A 21 -17.34 -2.51 -2.43
C ALA A 21 -18.39 -1.63 -1.76
N ALA A 22 -18.48 -1.69 -0.42
CA ALA A 22 -19.42 -0.89 0.35
C ALA A 22 -19.11 0.62 0.24
N GLU A 23 -17.84 1.00 0.20
CA GLU A 23 -17.39 2.37 -0.03
C GLU A 23 -17.78 2.86 -1.43
N MET A 24 -17.58 2.05 -2.47
CA MET A 24 -18.01 2.37 -3.84
C MET A 24 -19.50 2.71 -3.93
N PHE A 25 -20.36 2.01 -3.18
CA PHE A 25 -21.80 2.29 -3.18
C PHE A 25 -22.14 3.65 -2.56
N ARG A 26 -21.28 4.20 -1.70
CA ARG A 26 -21.48 5.50 -1.03
C ARG A 26 -20.82 6.63 -1.79
N ASP A 27 -19.59 6.42 -2.22
CA ASP A 27 -18.82 7.34 -3.05
C ASP A 27 -17.92 6.53 -4.02
N PRO A 28 -18.30 6.41 -5.30
CA PRO A 28 -17.58 5.57 -6.26
C PRO A 28 -16.27 6.20 -6.73
N LYS A 29 -16.13 7.53 -6.70
CA LYS A 29 -14.95 8.21 -7.28
C LYS A 29 -13.61 7.82 -6.63
N PRO A 30 -13.48 7.69 -5.29
CA PRO A 30 -12.23 7.28 -4.65
C PRO A 30 -11.86 5.80 -4.85
N THR A 31 -12.78 5.00 -5.38
CA THR A 31 -12.69 3.53 -5.37
C THR A 31 -12.82 2.90 -6.76
N GLU A 32 -12.99 3.71 -7.80
CA GLU A 32 -13.07 3.25 -9.19
C GLU A 32 -11.69 3.15 -9.87
N PRO A 33 -11.37 2.02 -10.54
CA PRO A 33 -12.14 0.77 -10.54
C PRO A 33 -11.80 -0.10 -9.31
N LYS A 34 -12.82 -0.81 -8.77
CA LYS A 34 -12.72 -1.63 -7.53
C LYS A 34 -11.45 -2.47 -7.43
N HIS A 35 -11.17 -3.20 -8.51
CA HIS A 35 -10.08 -4.16 -8.58
C HIS A 35 -8.71 -3.45 -8.49
N LEU A 36 -8.59 -2.24 -9.01
CA LEU A 36 -7.41 -1.41 -8.85
C LEU A 36 -7.23 -0.98 -7.40
N ARG A 37 -8.30 -0.54 -6.71
CA ARG A 37 -8.23 -0.16 -5.29
C ARG A 37 -7.86 -1.33 -4.38
N VAL A 38 -8.47 -2.49 -4.60
CA VAL A 38 -8.13 -3.73 -3.87
C VAL A 38 -6.70 -4.17 -4.16
N GLY A 39 -6.25 -4.10 -5.42
CA GLY A 39 -4.88 -4.39 -5.82
C GLY A 39 -3.86 -3.47 -5.15
N VAL A 40 -4.09 -2.16 -5.18
CA VAL A 40 -3.25 -1.15 -4.51
C VAL A 40 -3.19 -1.41 -3.00
N ASN A 41 -4.33 -1.64 -2.34
CA ASN A 41 -4.35 -1.98 -0.91
C ASN A 41 -3.53 -3.23 -0.59
N SER A 42 -3.60 -4.24 -1.45
CA SER A 42 -2.85 -5.49 -1.27
C SER A 42 -1.34 -5.26 -1.42
N ALA A 43 -0.92 -4.43 -2.38
CA ALA A 43 0.48 -4.08 -2.58
C ALA A 43 1.05 -3.25 -1.40
N LEU A 44 0.25 -2.30 -0.89
CA LEU A 44 0.60 -1.51 0.30
C LEU A 44 0.71 -2.40 1.54
N LEU A 45 -0.21 -3.34 1.73
CA LEU A 45 -0.17 -4.30 2.83
C LEU A 45 1.12 -5.13 2.83
N GLY A 46 1.53 -5.64 1.66
CA GLY A 46 2.78 -6.41 1.54
C GLY A 46 4.01 -5.59 1.94
N SER A 47 4.08 -4.34 1.45
CA SER A 47 5.19 -3.43 1.77
C SER A 47 5.22 -3.05 3.26
N ALA A 48 4.05 -2.78 3.85
CA ALA A 48 3.91 -2.49 5.27
C ALA A 48 4.29 -3.69 6.15
N ALA A 49 3.90 -4.91 5.75
CA ALA A 49 4.23 -6.13 6.49
C ALA A 49 5.75 -6.38 6.53
N ILE A 50 6.46 -6.13 5.44
CA ILE A 50 7.93 -6.22 5.39
C ILE A 50 8.56 -5.16 6.30
N GLY A 51 8.13 -3.90 6.19
CA GLY A 51 8.62 -2.81 7.04
C GLY A 51 8.44 -3.12 8.53
N ALA A 52 7.22 -3.52 8.93
CA ALA A 52 6.90 -3.90 10.30
C ALA A 52 7.79 -5.05 10.81
N LEU A 53 8.01 -6.09 9.99
CA LEU A 53 8.88 -7.20 10.36
C LEU A 53 10.32 -6.75 10.60
N LEU A 54 10.87 -5.90 9.73
CA LEU A 54 12.24 -5.41 9.87
C LEU A 54 12.42 -4.52 11.12
N ILE A 55 11.42 -3.70 11.44
CA ILE A 55 11.39 -2.89 12.66
C ILE A 55 11.30 -3.78 13.89
N GLU A 56 10.39 -4.76 13.92
CA GLU A 56 10.24 -5.70 15.03
C GLU A 56 11.53 -6.48 15.30
N LYS A 57 12.27 -6.83 14.24
CA LYS A 57 13.58 -7.49 14.35
C LYS A 57 14.73 -6.54 14.69
N GLY A 58 14.48 -5.23 14.79
CA GLY A 58 15.48 -4.21 15.10
C GLY A 58 16.51 -4.00 13.98
N VAL A 59 16.18 -4.39 12.74
CA VAL A 59 17.07 -4.23 11.57
C VAL A 59 17.07 -2.78 11.09
N ILE A 60 15.91 -2.13 11.15
CA ILE A 60 15.72 -0.71 10.85
C ILE A 60 14.89 -0.07 11.96
N THR A 61 14.99 1.24 12.12
CA THR A 61 14.10 2.01 12.98
C THR A 61 12.84 2.44 12.22
N GLN A 62 11.82 2.90 12.97
CA GLN A 62 10.65 3.56 12.37
C GLN A 62 11.06 4.79 11.54
N ASP A 63 11.97 5.60 12.06
CA ASP A 63 12.51 6.78 11.38
C ASP A 63 13.23 6.42 10.07
N ASP A 64 13.98 5.30 10.04
CA ASP A 64 14.61 4.81 8.81
C ASP A 64 13.57 4.43 7.75
N TYR A 65 12.50 3.77 8.17
CA TYR A 65 11.41 3.36 7.28
C TYR A 65 10.68 4.58 6.70
N GLU A 66 10.34 5.56 7.53
CA GLU A 66 9.66 6.79 7.12
C GLU A 66 10.52 7.65 6.20
N ARG A 67 11.81 7.83 6.54
CA ARG A 67 12.77 8.54 5.68
C ARG A 67 12.91 7.85 4.33
N ALA A 68 13.03 6.52 4.30
CA ALA A 68 13.12 5.78 3.05
C ALA A 68 11.85 5.90 2.19
N MET A 69 10.65 5.96 2.81
CA MET A 69 9.41 6.21 2.08
C MET A 69 9.40 7.62 1.45
N ALA A 70 9.83 8.64 2.19
CA ALA A 70 9.92 10.01 1.69
C ALA A 70 10.91 10.10 0.51
N ASP A 71 12.12 9.54 0.66
CA ASP A 71 13.13 9.50 -0.40
C ASP A 71 12.59 8.83 -1.68
N GLN A 72 11.81 7.76 -1.54
CA GLN A 72 11.21 7.07 -2.69
C GLN A 72 10.08 7.86 -3.34
N ALA A 73 9.27 8.57 -2.56
CA ALA A 73 8.24 9.46 -3.11
C ALA A 73 8.85 10.61 -3.91
N GLU A 74 9.96 11.19 -3.43
CA GLU A 74 10.69 12.24 -4.15
C GLU A 74 11.33 11.72 -5.43
N ARG A 75 11.90 10.50 -5.42
CA ARG A 75 12.43 9.86 -6.63
C ARG A 75 11.36 9.60 -7.68
N GLU A 76 10.19 9.12 -7.24
CA GLU A 76 9.06 8.88 -8.14
C GLU A 76 8.57 10.20 -8.74
N LYS A 77 8.43 11.26 -7.92
CA LYS A 77 8.13 12.62 -8.40
C LYS A 77 9.14 13.05 -9.46
N ALA A 78 10.43 12.98 -9.17
CA ALA A 78 11.49 13.37 -10.11
C ALA A 78 11.43 12.58 -11.43
N ALA A 79 11.12 11.28 -11.38
CA ALA A 79 10.94 10.46 -12.57
C ALA A 79 9.73 10.90 -13.42
N TYR A 80 8.63 11.32 -12.80
CA TYR A 80 7.51 11.94 -13.51
C TYR A 80 7.87 13.28 -14.11
N GLU A 81 8.57 14.15 -13.37
CA GLU A 81 9.03 15.45 -13.84
C GLU A 81 9.91 15.31 -15.09
N GLU A 82 10.87 14.39 -15.06
CA GLU A 82 11.73 14.08 -16.21
C GLU A 82 10.92 13.56 -17.39
N ARG A 83 10.02 12.60 -17.18
CA ARG A 83 9.22 11.98 -18.24
C ARG A 83 8.24 12.95 -18.89
N LEU A 84 7.67 13.88 -18.12
CA LEU A 84 6.64 14.82 -18.58
C LEU A 84 7.23 16.18 -18.98
N GLY A 85 8.49 16.46 -18.64
CA GLY A 85 9.13 17.75 -18.89
C GLY A 85 8.52 18.90 -18.08
N VAL A 86 7.99 18.62 -16.89
CA VAL A 86 7.33 19.61 -16.01
C VAL A 86 7.94 19.58 -14.61
N HIS A 87 7.70 20.62 -13.81
CA HIS A 87 8.02 20.62 -12.38
C HIS A 87 6.72 20.52 -11.58
N LEU A 88 6.64 19.54 -10.68
CA LEU A 88 5.50 19.28 -9.82
C LEU A 88 5.74 19.93 -8.46
N HIS A 89 4.70 20.47 -7.81
CA HIS A 89 4.81 21.07 -6.48
C HIS A 89 4.73 19.99 -5.40
#